data_AF-A0A9P6QES9-F1
#
_entry.id   AF-A0A9P6QES9-F1
#
_cell.length_a   1.000
_cell.length_b   1.000
_cell.length_c   1.000
_cell.angle_alpha   90.00
_cell.angle_beta   90.00
_cell.angle_gamma   90.00
#
_symmetry.space_group_name_H-M   'P 1'
#
loop_
_entity.id
_entity.type
_entity.pdbx_description
1 polymer ?
#
loop_
_entity_poly.entity_id
_entity_poly.type
_entity_poly.pdbx_seq_one_letter_code
_entity_poly.pdbx_strand_id
1 'polypeptide(L)'
;MIKGSGVYIPKPAPKERNPELDRIMEGVKAQIAEKEYQRMVSSISTSNDSSVAHNIRQDIKEMQDVKAHAMGIINIIYTGAAVFTAVFMISSHFVQDLGMRVLLAFFSFVLIVACEAYLYLRHASSATAGPSKKRTKKSPDDVIVTTRTFIKEKSL
;
A
#
# COMPACT_ATOMS: atom_id res chain seq x y z
N MET A 1 34.72 70.27 -4.16
CA MET A 1 34.03 68.98 -4.39
C MET A 1 35.06 67.86 -4.28
N ILE A 2 34.89 66.94 -3.34
CA ILE A 2 35.92 65.93 -3.01
C ILE A 2 35.78 64.76 -3.99
N LYS A 3 36.76 64.61 -4.89
CA LYS A 3 37.00 63.40 -5.66
C LYS A 3 37.73 62.39 -4.77
N GLY A 4 37.32 61.12 -4.78
CA GLY A 4 38.17 60.01 -4.34
C GLY A 4 37.79 59.28 -3.05
N SER A 5 36.51 59.21 -2.66
CA SER A 5 36.12 58.26 -1.59
C SER A 5 35.94 56.87 -2.19
N GLY A 6 37.00 56.06 -2.14
CA GLY A 6 36.92 54.62 -2.35
C GLY A 6 36.40 53.95 -1.08
N VAL A 7 35.28 53.23 -1.18
CA VAL A 7 34.72 52.45 -0.08
C VAL A 7 35.72 51.34 0.25
N TYR A 8 36.37 51.45 1.41
CA TYR A 8 37.27 50.42 1.93
C TYR A 8 36.42 49.28 2.51
N ILE A 9 36.39 48.15 1.80
CA ILE A 9 35.77 46.92 2.28
C ILE A 9 36.89 46.10 2.95
N PRO A 10 36.85 45.91 4.28
CA PRO A 10 37.88 45.13 4.98
C PRO A 10 37.86 43.68 4.49
N LYS A 11 39.05 43.12 4.24
CA LYS A 11 39.22 41.74 3.77
C LYS A 11 38.72 40.79 4.87
N PRO A 12 37.80 39.85 4.58
CA PRO A 12 37.31 38.90 5.58
C PRO A 12 38.47 38.12 6.20
N ALA A 13 38.52 38.05 7.53
CA ALA A 13 39.52 37.28 8.24
C ALA A 13 39.45 35.79 7.82
N PRO A 14 40.60 35.10 7.69
CA PRO A 14 40.61 33.67 7.38
C PRO A 14 39.86 32.92 8.47
N LYS A 15 38.82 32.19 8.08
CA LYS A 15 37.98 31.40 8.99
C LYS A 15 38.84 30.33 9.65
N GLU A 16 38.94 30.37 10.98
CA GLU A 16 39.66 29.35 11.74
C GLU A 16 39.10 27.96 11.43
N ARG A 17 40.02 27.03 11.17
CA ARG A 17 39.71 25.69 10.72
C ARG A 17 39.13 24.90 11.89
N ASN A 18 37.80 24.81 11.93
CA ASN A 18 37.10 24.07 12.98
C ASN A 18 37.36 22.56 12.79
N PRO A 19 37.97 21.87 13.77
CA PRO A 19 38.31 20.44 13.69
C PRO A 19 37.08 19.53 13.54
N GLU A 20 35.89 20.02 13.84
CA GLU A 20 34.63 19.30 13.63
C GLU A 20 34.29 19.17 12.14
N LEU A 21 34.67 20.14 11.31
CA LEU A 21 34.42 20.11 9.86
C LEU A 21 35.29 19.06 9.15
N ASP A 22 36.54 18.90 9.57
CA ASP A 22 37.45 17.91 8.98
C ASP A 22 36.96 16.47 9.27
N ARG A 23 36.42 16.20 10.47
CA ARG A 23 35.80 14.91 10.81
C ARG A 23 34.56 14.60 9.97
N ILE A 24 33.74 15.62 9.70
CA ILE A 24 32.58 15.47 8.82
C ILE A 24 33.04 15.20 7.38
N MET A 25 34.08 15.89 6.91
CA MET A 25 34.63 15.66 5.57
C MET A 25 35.19 14.24 5.40
N GLU A 26 35.88 13.70 6.40
CA GLU A 26 36.36 12.31 6.39
C GLU A 26 35.20 11.31 6.33
N GLY A 27 34.15 11.54 7.11
CA GLY A 27 32.92 10.73 7.06
C GLY A 27 32.19 10.81 5.72
N VAL A 28 32.17 11.98 5.08
CA VAL A 28 31.58 12.15 3.74
C VAL A 28 32.42 11.44 2.67
N LYS A 29 33.76 11.51 2.74
CA LYS A 29 34.66 10.80 1.81
C LYS A 29 34.50 9.29 1.90
N ALA A 30 34.40 8.74 3.12
CA ALA A 30 34.17 7.32 3.34
C ALA A 30 32.83 6.86 2.73
N GLN A 31 31.76 7.64 2.90
CA GLN A 31 30.45 7.33 2.31
C GLN A 31 30.44 7.38 0.78
N ILE A 32 31.19 8.29 0.17
CA ILE A 32 31.33 8.36 -1.30
C ILE A 32 32.09 7.14 -1.82
N ALA A 33 33.17 6.73 -1.14
CA ALA A 33 33.94 5.56 -1.53
C ALA A 33 33.12 4.26 -1.45
N GLU A 34 32.31 4.09 -0.41
CA GLU A 34 31.41 2.94 -0.26
C GLU A 34 30.35 2.91 -1.37
N LYS A 35 29.75 4.07 -1.71
CA LYS A 35 28.79 4.16 -2.81
C LYS A 35 29.41 3.79 -4.16
N GLU A 36 30.63 4.23 -4.42
CA GLU A 36 31.33 3.92 -5.67
C GLU A 36 31.73 2.45 -5.74
N TYR A 37 32.17 1.86 -4.62
CA TYR A 37 32.44 0.43 -4.51
C TYR A 37 31.17 -0.39 -4.77
N GLN A 38 30.04 -0.05 -4.15
CA GLN A 38 28.75 -0.70 -4.39
C GLN A 38 28.30 -0.56 -5.84
N ARG A 39 28.54 0.58 -6.48
CA ARG A 39 28.24 0.77 -7.91
C ARG A 39 29.07 -0.17 -8.79
N MET A 40 30.36 -0.30 -8.52
CA MET A 40 31.25 -1.22 -9.25
C MET A 40 30.88 -2.69 -9.05
N VAL A 41 30.42 -3.08 -7.85
CA VAL A 41 30.07 -4.47 -7.51
C VAL A 41 28.61 -4.81 -7.86
N SER A 42 27.73 -3.81 -8.01
CA SER A 42 26.31 -4.01 -8.32
C SER A 42 26.07 -4.72 -9.66
N SER A 43 26.94 -4.50 -10.66
CA SER A 43 26.84 -5.13 -11.97
C SER A 43 27.17 -6.63 -11.95
N ILE A 44 28.01 -7.06 -11.00
CA ILE A 44 28.44 -8.46 -10.85
C ILE A 44 27.50 -9.23 -9.90
N SER A 45 26.93 -8.56 -8.90
CA SER A 45 26.01 -9.17 -7.91
C SER A 45 24.55 -9.25 -8.39
N THR A 46 24.14 -8.34 -9.29
CA THR A 46 22.77 -8.33 -9.85
C THR A 46 22.42 -9.61 -10.60
N SER A 47 23.37 -10.30 -11.23
CA SER A 47 23.06 -11.50 -12.04
C SER A 47 22.60 -12.71 -11.21
N ASN A 48 23.05 -12.85 -9.97
CA ASN A 48 22.71 -14.01 -9.13
C ASN A 48 21.59 -13.74 -8.11
N ASP A 49 21.58 -12.56 -7.47
CA ASP A 49 20.65 -12.30 -6.37
C ASP A 49 19.32 -11.72 -6.87
N SER A 50 19.35 -10.89 -7.93
CA SER A 50 18.12 -10.34 -8.50
C SER A 50 17.27 -11.40 -9.20
N SER A 51 17.89 -12.41 -9.83
CA SER A 51 17.17 -13.51 -10.47
C SER A 51 16.41 -14.35 -9.43
N VAL A 52 17.07 -14.80 -8.37
CA VAL A 52 16.44 -15.65 -7.35
C VAL A 52 15.39 -14.87 -6.56
N ALA A 53 15.69 -13.64 -6.14
CA ALA A 53 14.70 -12.81 -5.44
C ALA A 53 13.52 -12.42 -6.33
N HIS A 54 13.73 -12.22 -7.64
CA HIS A 54 12.66 -11.93 -8.59
C HIS A 54 11.77 -13.15 -8.84
N ASN A 55 12.36 -14.33 -9.03
CA ASN A 55 11.62 -15.59 -9.18
C ASN A 55 10.79 -15.91 -7.93
N ILE A 56 11.38 -15.83 -6.73
CA ILE A 56 10.65 -16.04 -5.47
C ILE A 56 9.53 -15.01 -5.29
N ARG A 57 9.76 -13.75 -5.67
CA ARG A 57 8.73 -12.70 -5.58
C ARG A 57 7.61 -12.88 -6.61
N GLN A 58 7.92 -13.40 -7.80
CA GLN A 58 6.91 -13.80 -8.79
C GLN A 58 6.10 -14.98 -8.27
N ASP A 59 6.73 -16.05 -7.78
CA ASP A 59 6.04 -17.20 -7.20
C ASP A 59 5.13 -16.79 -6.04
N ILE A 60 5.61 -15.95 -5.13
CA ILE A 60 4.80 -15.46 -4.00
C ILE A 60 3.62 -14.63 -4.50
N LYS A 61 3.79 -13.83 -5.57
CA LYS A 61 2.71 -13.01 -6.13
C LYS A 61 1.69 -13.87 -6.86
N GLU A 62 2.12 -14.84 -7.65
CA GLU A 62 1.25 -15.81 -8.31
C GLU A 62 0.47 -16.65 -7.30
N MET A 63 1.12 -17.09 -6.21
CA MET A 63 0.44 -17.77 -5.11
C MET A 63 -0.60 -16.87 -4.42
N GLN A 64 -0.34 -15.57 -4.29
CA GLN A 64 -1.30 -14.62 -3.72
C GLN A 64 -2.49 -14.39 -4.66
N ASP A 65 -2.25 -14.26 -5.96
CA ASP A 65 -3.32 -14.10 -6.95
C ASP A 65 -4.20 -15.37 -7.02
N VAL A 66 -3.59 -16.56 -7.04
CA VAL A 66 -4.32 -17.83 -6.98
C VAL A 66 -5.13 -17.95 -5.68
N LYS A 67 -4.57 -17.55 -4.54
CA LYS A 67 -5.31 -17.54 -3.26
C LYS A 67 -6.48 -16.57 -3.28
N ALA A 68 -6.32 -15.38 -3.89
CA ALA A 68 -7.40 -14.41 -4.00
C ALA A 68 -8.56 -14.94 -4.86
N HIS A 69 -8.25 -15.58 -6.00
CA HIS A 69 -9.27 -16.21 -6.84
C HIS A 69 -9.93 -17.41 -6.17
N ALA A 70 -9.16 -18.25 -5.49
CA ALA A 70 -9.68 -19.41 -4.74
C ALA A 70 -10.63 -18.98 -3.62
N MET A 71 -10.29 -17.91 -2.88
CA MET A 71 -11.17 -17.37 -1.83
C MET A 71 -12.51 -16.87 -2.40
N GLY A 72 -12.50 -16.27 -3.59
CA GLY A 72 -13.74 -15.89 -4.28
C GLY A 72 -14.63 -17.08 -4.61
N ILE A 73 -14.06 -18.15 -5.17
CA ILE A 73 -14.79 -19.37 -5.52
C ILE A 73 -15.36 -20.04 -4.26
N ILE A 74 -14.55 -20.17 -3.21
CA ILE A 74 -14.98 -20.75 -1.94
C ILE A 74 -16.14 -19.95 -1.33
N ASN A 75 -16.08 -18.62 -1.40
CA ASN A 75 -17.14 -17.76 -0.88
C ASN A 75 -18.49 -18.02 -1.59
N ILE A 76 -18.48 -18.09 -2.93
CA ILE A 76 -19.70 -18.35 -3.73
C ILE A 76 -20.29 -19.73 -3.41
N ILE A 77 -19.43 -20.75 -3.31
CA ILE A 77 -19.87 -22.11 -2.97
C ILE A 77 -20.48 -22.13 -1.56
N TYR A 78 -19.83 -21.44 -0.62
CA TYR A 78 -20.26 -21.40 0.77
C TYR A 78 -21.62 -20.71 0.94
N THR A 79 -21.81 -19.53 0.34
CA THR A 79 -23.08 -18.80 0.39
C THR A 79 -24.19 -19.55 -0.34
N GLY A 80 -23.89 -20.14 -1.49
CA GLY A 80 -24.82 -20.99 -2.22
C GLY A 80 -25.27 -22.20 -1.40
N ALA A 81 -24.33 -22.95 -0.80
CA ALA A 81 -24.65 -24.09 0.05
C ALA A 81 -25.46 -23.70 1.29
N ALA A 82 -25.11 -22.58 1.93
CA ALA A 82 -25.84 -22.05 3.08
C ALA A 82 -27.29 -21.72 2.73
N VAL A 83 -27.52 -21.06 1.59
CA VAL A 83 -28.86 -20.67 1.15
C VAL A 83 -29.69 -21.88 0.75
N PHE A 84 -29.10 -22.82 0.01
CA PHE A 84 -29.79 -24.06 -0.35
C PHE A 84 -30.23 -24.85 0.89
N THR A 85 -29.32 -25.06 1.84
CA THR A 85 -29.63 -25.81 3.08
C THR A 85 -30.64 -25.09 3.97
N ALA A 86 -30.53 -23.76 4.11
CA ALA A 86 -31.48 -22.97 4.87
C ALA A 86 -32.90 -23.04 4.28
N VAL A 87 -33.04 -22.85 2.97
CA VAL A 87 -34.35 -22.90 2.30
C VAL A 87 -34.91 -24.31 2.30
N PHE A 88 -34.07 -25.34 2.15
CA PHE A 88 -34.50 -26.72 2.26
C PHE A 88 -35.06 -27.05 3.66
N MET A 89 -34.38 -26.61 4.72
CA MET A 89 -34.88 -26.75 6.10
C MET A 89 -36.18 -25.98 6.32
N ILE A 90 -36.25 -24.72 5.88
CA ILE A 90 -37.45 -23.88 6.02
C ILE A 90 -38.62 -24.51 5.27
N SER A 91 -38.41 -24.93 4.02
CA SER A 91 -39.45 -25.54 3.21
C SER A 91 -39.94 -26.87 3.81
N SER A 92 -39.14 -27.54 4.64
CA SER A 92 -39.56 -28.76 5.32
C SER A 92 -40.70 -28.52 6.32
N HIS A 93 -40.83 -27.29 6.80
CA HIS A 93 -41.87 -26.88 7.74
C HIS A 93 -43.20 -26.52 7.05
N PHE A 94 -43.13 -26.00 5.82
CA PHE A 94 -44.31 -25.51 5.09
C PHE A 94 -44.90 -26.52 4.11
N VAL A 95 -44.07 -27.35 3.46
CA VAL A 95 -44.49 -28.24 2.38
C VAL A 95 -44.04 -29.66 2.73
N GLN A 96 -44.94 -30.65 2.68
CA GLN A 96 -44.57 -32.05 2.95
C GLN A 96 -43.92 -32.74 1.73
N ASP A 97 -44.19 -32.28 0.52
CA ASP A 97 -43.66 -32.84 -0.72
C ASP A 97 -42.17 -32.52 -0.94
N LEU A 98 -41.37 -33.57 -1.18
CA LEU A 98 -39.93 -33.46 -1.40
C LEU A 98 -39.60 -32.66 -2.67
N GLY A 99 -40.35 -32.84 -3.75
CA GLY A 99 -40.10 -32.16 -5.03
C GLY A 99 -40.23 -30.65 -4.93
N MET A 100 -41.27 -30.17 -4.26
CA MET A 100 -41.48 -28.73 -4.03
C MET A 100 -40.39 -28.13 -3.13
N ARG A 101 -39.92 -28.87 -2.12
CA ARG A 101 -38.80 -28.41 -1.26
C ARG A 101 -37.54 -28.18 -2.07
N VAL A 102 -37.19 -29.13 -2.95
CA VAL A 102 -36.00 -29.03 -3.79
C VAL A 102 -36.13 -27.90 -4.81
N LEU A 103 -37.31 -27.75 -5.44
CA LEU A 103 -37.55 -26.66 -6.39
C LEU A 103 -37.39 -25.27 -5.75
N LEU A 104 -37.96 -25.06 -4.55
CA LEU A 104 -37.84 -23.78 -3.84
C LEU A 104 -36.39 -23.48 -3.41
N ALA A 105 -35.69 -24.50 -2.91
CA ALA A 105 -34.29 -24.38 -2.53
C ALA A 105 -33.39 -24.06 -3.74
N PHE A 106 -33.63 -24.72 -4.87
CA PHE A 106 -32.89 -24.49 -6.11
C PHE A 106 -33.19 -23.11 -6.70
N PHE A 107 -34.45 -22.69 -6.72
CA PHE A 107 -34.82 -21.36 -7.19
C PHE A 107 -34.14 -20.26 -6.37
N SER A 108 -34.12 -20.40 -5.05
CA SER A 108 -33.45 -19.45 -4.14
C SER A 108 -31.94 -19.45 -4.33
N PHE A 109 -31.32 -20.63 -4.55
CA PHE A 109 -29.91 -20.76 -4.87
C PHE A 109 -29.55 -19.97 -6.14
N VAL A 110 -30.33 -20.12 -7.21
CA VAL A 110 -30.10 -19.41 -8.48
C VAL A 110 -30.19 -17.89 -8.28
N LEU A 111 -31.16 -17.41 -7.50
CA LEU A 111 -31.28 -15.98 -7.19
C LEU A 111 -30.06 -15.44 -6.43
N ILE A 112 -29.53 -16.21 -5.48
CA ILE A 112 -28.35 -15.78 -4.71
C ILE A 112 -27.10 -15.76 -5.59
N VAL A 113 -26.88 -16.78 -6.42
CA VAL A 113 -25.73 -16.82 -7.33
C VAL A 113 -25.79 -15.65 -8.33
N ALA A 114 -26.98 -15.34 -8.85
CA ALA A 114 -27.18 -14.17 -9.70
C ALA A 114 -26.92 -12.85 -8.94
N CYS A 115 -27.37 -12.74 -7.70
CA CYS A 115 -27.12 -11.60 -6.83
C CYS A 115 -25.61 -11.41 -6.56
N GLU A 116 -24.89 -12.49 -6.27
CA GLU A 116 -23.43 -12.43 -6.10
C GLU A 116 -22.72 -12.04 -7.39
N ALA A 117 -23.07 -12.65 -8.53
CA ALA A 117 -22.52 -12.27 -9.82
C ALA A 117 -22.75 -10.78 -10.14
N TYR A 118 -23.94 -10.27 -9.85
CA TYR A 118 -24.26 -8.84 -9.96
C TYR A 118 -23.42 -8.00 -9.00
N LEU A 119 -23.26 -8.42 -7.74
CA LEU A 119 -22.41 -7.74 -6.76
C LEU A 119 -20.94 -7.73 -7.19
N TYR A 120 -20.42 -8.82 -7.77
CA TYR A 120 -19.08 -8.88 -8.34
C TYR A 120 -18.93 -7.86 -9.48
N LEU A 121 -19.88 -7.81 -10.40
CA LEU A 121 -19.84 -6.87 -11.51
C LEU A 121 -19.97 -5.41 -11.04
N ARG A 122 -20.81 -5.17 -10.03
CA ARG A 122 -20.96 -3.86 -9.39
C ARG A 122 -19.69 -3.44 -8.63
N HIS A 123 -19.04 -4.36 -7.92
CA HIS A 123 -17.77 -4.05 -7.26
C HIS A 123 -16.64 -3.82 -8.27
N ALA A 124 -16.59 -4.60 -9.35
CA ALA A 124 -15.63 -4.40 -10.43
C ALA A 124 -15.82 -3.04 -11.13
N SER A 125 -17.07 -2.66 -11.40
CA SER A 125 -17.39 -1.34 -11.96
C SER A 125 -17.27 -0.18 -10.96
N SER A 126 -17.42 -0.44 -9.65
CA SER A 126 -17.14 0.55 -8.59
C SER A 126 -15.65 0.68 -8.28
N ALA A 127 -14.83 -0.28 -8.71
CA ALA A 127 -13.37 -0.16 -8.68
C ALA A 127 -12.86 0.69 -9.86
N THR A 128 -13.59 0.73 -10.97
CA THR A 128 -13.30 1.62 -12.12
C THR A 128 -13.99 2.98 -12.02
N ALA A 129 -15.15 3.08 -11.35
CA ALA A 129 -15.74 4.34 -10.94
C ALA A 129 -14.95 4.87 -9.73
N GLY A 130 -14.12 5.89 -9.96
CA GLY A 130 -13.16 6.44 -9.01
C GLY A 130 -13.68 6.61 -7.58
N PRO A 131 -12.79 6.52 -6.58
CA PRO A 131 -13.14 6.35 -5.18
C PRO A 131 -14.10 7.44 -4.72
N SER A 132 -15.32 7.04 -4.33
CA SER A 132 -16.15 7.87 -3.46
C SER A 132 -15.38 8.08 -2.16
N LYS A 133 -14.77 9.26 -2.08
CA LYS A 133 -13.99 9.85 -0.99
C LYS A 133 -14.55 9.47 0.38
N LYS A 134 -14.12 8.33 0.93
CA LYS A 134 -14.25 8.08 2.37
C LYS A 134 -13.36 9.12 3.05
N ARG A 135 -13.98 10.11 3.69
CA ARG A 135 -13.32 11.04 4.61
C ARG A 135 -12.54 10.19 5.62
N THR A 136 -11.24 10.10 5.43
CA THR A 136 -10.29 9.60 6.43
C THR A 136 -10.41 10.48 7.66
N LYS A 137 -10.94 9.93 8.75
CA LYS A 137 -10.76 10.52 10.09
C LYS A 137 -9.24 10.54 10.33
N LYS A 138 -8.65 11.73 10.38
CA LYS A 138 -7.25 11.90 10.79
C LYS A 138 -7.11 11.31 12.20
N SER A 139 -6.22 10.33 12.35
CA SER A 139 -5.84 9.81 13.66
C SER A 139 -5.21 10.94 14.50
N PRO A 140 -5.43 10.94 15.82
CA PRO A 140 -4.98 12.01 16.73
C PRO A 140 -3.47 12.25 16.69
N ASP A 141 -2.67 11.25 16.32
CA ASP A 141 -1.21 11.36 16.28
C ASP A 141 -0.70 12.38 15.26
N ASP A 142 -1.40 12.55 14.12
CA ASP A 142 -1.01 13.49 13.05
C ASP A 142 -1.30 14.96 13.44
N VAL A 143 -2.31 15.17 14.29
CA VAL A 143 -2.66 16.50 14.84
C VAL A 143 -1.61 16.94 15.87
N ILE A 144 -1.05 16.01 16.64
CA ILE A 144 -0.05 16.31 17.67
C ILE A 144 1.29 16.70 17.02
N VAL A 145 1.71 15.99 15.97
CA VAL A 145 2.95 16.31 15.24
C VAL A 145 2.85 17.68 14.57
N THR A 146 1.71 17.96 13.95
CA THR A 146 1.41 19.27 13.35
C THR A 146 1.46 20.35 14.44
N THR A 147 0.74 20.20 15.56
CA THR A 147 0.73 21.23 16.62
C THR A 147 2.13 21.53 17.16
N ARG A 148 2.99 20.51 17.33
CA ARG A 148 4.39 20.71 17.78
C ARG A 148 5.28 21.42 16.76
N THR A 149 5.06 21.21 15.46
CA THR A 149 5.85 21.90 14.42
C THR A 149 5.49 23.38 14.33
N PHE A 150 4.20 23.72 14.39
CA PHE A 150 3.74 25.10 14.33
C PHE A 150 4.15 25.94 15.56
N ILE A 151 4.26 25.33 16.76
CA ILE A 151 4.74 26.04 17.95
C ILE A 151 6.24 26.35 17.85
N LYS A 152 7.04 25.47 17.23
CA LYS A 152 8.49 25.67 17.06
C LYS A 152 8.82 26.77 16.04
N GLU A 153 7.99 26.95 15.02
CA GLU A 153 8.19 27.99 14.00
C GLU A 153 7.76 29.38 14.48
N LYS A 154 6.80 29.48 15.41
CA LYS A 154 6.31 30.76 15.95
C LYS A 154 7.13 31.32 17.12
N SER A 155 8.22 30.65 17.50
CA SER A 155 9.10 31.02 18.61
C SER A 155 10.50 31.49 18.16
N LEU A 156 10.66 31.77 16.86
CA LEU A 156 11.85 32.38 16.27
C LEU A 156 11.53 33.80 15.77
#